data_AF-A0A7J5WPF9-F1
#
_entry.id   AF-A0A7J5WPF9-F1
#
_cell.length_a   1.000
_cell.length_b   1.000
_cell.length_c   1.000
_cell.angle_alpha   90.00
_cell.angle_beta   90.00
_cell.angle_gamma   90.00
#
_symmetry.space_group_name_H-M   'P 1'
#
loop_
_entity.id
_entity.type
_entity.pdbx_description
1 polymer ?
#
loop_
_entity_poly.entity_id
_entity_poly.type
_entity_poly.pdbx_seq_one_letter_code
_entity_poly.pdbx_strand_id
1 'polypeptide(L)' 'MNIIITGASKGIGKAIAAEFAAAGNTILLCSRGEKSLYD' A
#
# COMPACT_ATOMS: atom_id res chain seq x y z
N MET A 1 11.97 7.09 3.07
CA MET A 1 11.07 7.68 4.10
C MET A 1 10.09 6.60 4.59
N ASN A 2 9.42 6.80 5.73
CA ASN A 2 8.36 5.89 6.20
C ASN A 2 6.99 6.44 5.78
N ILE A 3 6.19 5.65 5.08
CA ILE A 3 4.90 6.09 4.51
C ILE A 3 3.80 5.11 4.91
N ILE A 4 2.67 5.63 5.42
CA ILE A 4 1.50 4.83 5.77
C ILE A 4 0.40 5.06 4.73
N ILE A 5 -0.13 3.98 4.15
CA ILE A 5 -1.18 4.04 3.13
C ILE A 5 -2.36 3.18 3.57
N THR A 6 -3.52 3.81 3.73
CA THR A 6 -4.79 3.14 4.01
C THR A 6 -5.55 2.88 2.70
N GLY A 7 -6.38 1.83 2.66
CA GLY A 7 -7.07 1.43 1.43
C GLY A 7 -6.12 0.92 0.32
N ALA A 8 -4.93 0.44 0.70
CA ALA A 8 -3.89 -0.04 -0.21
C ALA A 8 -4.20 -1.37 -0.94
N SER A 9 -5.32 -2.04 -0.65
CA SER A 9 -5.67 -3.32 -1.28
C SER A 9 -6.03 -3.20 -2.77
N LYS A 10 -6.50 -2.03 -3.24
CA LYS A 10 -6.95 -1.86 -4.62
C LYS A 10 -6.99 -0.40 -5.07
N GLY A 11 -7.19 -0.21 -6.37
CA GLY A 11 -7.38 1.12 -6.98
C GLY A 11 -6.22 2.07 -6.69
N ILE A 12 -6.55 3.32 -6.35
CA ILE A 12 -5.57 4.39 -6.16
C ILE A 12 -4.60 4.08 -5.01
N GLY A 13 -5.08 3.51 -3.89
CA GLY A 13 -4.21 3.18 -2.75
C GLY A 13 -3.12 2.18 -3.13
N LYS A 14 -3.46 1.16 -3.93
CA LYS A 14 -2.51 0.16 -4.44
C LYS A 14 -1.51 0.79 -5.42
N ALA A 15 -1.98 1.66 -6.31
CA ALA A 15 -1.11 2.35 -7.27
C ALA A 15 -0.08 3.26 -6.56
N ILE A 16 -0.52 4.04 -5.57
CA ILE A 16 0.37 4.90 -4.77
C ILE A 16 1.40 4.06 -4.01
N ALA A 17 0.98 2.93 -3.42
CA ALA A 17 1.89 2.03 -2.73
C ALA A 17 3.00 1.49 -3.66
N ALA A 18 2.64 1.14 -4.90
CA ALA A 18 3.61 0.67 -5.90
C ALA A 18 4.65 1.73 -6.25
N GLU A 19 4.23 2.98 -6.49
CA GLU A 19 5.16 4.08 -6.81
C GLU A 19 6.13 4.37 -5.65
N PHE A 20 5.64 4.42 -4.41
CA PHE A 20 6.51 4.67 -3.26
C PHE A 20 7.45 3.50 -2.95
N ALA A 21 7.00 2.27 -3.17
CA ALA A 21 7.85 1.08 -3.07
C ALA A 21 8.96 1.10 -4.13
N ALA A 22 8.62 1.40 -5.39
CA ALA A 22 9.58 1.51 -6.49
C ALA A 22 10.63 2.61 -6.23
N ALA A 23 10.24 3.69 -5.56
CA ALA A 23 11.13 4.76 -5.11
C ALA A 23 11.99 4.39 -3.88
N GLY A 24 11.93 3.15 -3.36
CA GLY A 24 12.77 2.67 -2.26
C GLY A 24 12.33 3.11 -0.87
N ASN A 25 11.05 3.49 -0.70
CA ASN A 25 10.52 3.87 0.61
C ASN A 25 10.07 2.65 1.42
N THR A 26 10.15 2.76 2.74
CA THR A 26 9.53 1.80 3.66
C THR A 26 8.05 2.16 3.79
N ILE A 27 7.18 1.25 3.37
CA ILE A 27 5.73 1.46 3.35
C ILE A 27 5.02 0.55 4.36
N LEU A 28 4.04 1.10 5.08
CA LEU A 28 3.08 0.36 5.91
C LEU A 28 1.70 0.45 5.26
N LEU A 29 1.11 -0.70 4.94
CA LEU A 29 -0.15 -0.78 4.23
C LEU A 29 -1.26 -1.29 5.15
N CYS A 30 -2.45 -0.67 5.04
CA CYS A 30 -3.64 -1.09 5.78
C CYS A 30 -4.87 -1.11 4.88
N SER A 31 -5.75 -2.10 5.04
CA SER A 31 -7.04 -2.20 4.36
C SER A 31 -8.01 -3.08 5.14
N ARG A 32 -9.29 -3.03 4.78
CA ARG A 32 -10.33 -3.86 5.42
C ARG A 32 -10.24 -5.29 4.89
N GLY A 33 -9.83 -6.21 5.77
CA GLY A 33 -9.74 -7.63 5.47
C GLY A 33 -8.36 -8.02 4.93
N GLU A 34 -7.69 -8.90 5.67
CA GLU A 34 -6.34 -9.40 5.41
C GLU A 34 -6.18 -9.97 4.00
N LYS A 35 -7.11 -10.85 3.59
CA LYS A 35 -7.10 -11.50 2.27
C LYS A 35 -7.04 -10.49 1.12
N SER A 36 -7.82 -9.40 1.21
CA SER A 36 -7.84 -8.38 0.16
C SER A 36 -6.53 -7.60 0.05
N LEU A 37 -5.70 -7.59 1.09
CA LEU A 37 -4.44 -6.87 1.10
C LEU A 37 -3.29 -7.70 0.51
N TYR A 38 -3.35 -9.03 0.62
CA TYR A 38 -2.30 -9.94 0.14
C TYR A 38 -2.60 -10.59 -1.22
N ASP A 39 -3.88 -10.77 -1.57
CA ASP A 39 -4.31 -11.26 -2.90
C ASP A 39 -4.22 -10.16 -3.99
#